data_AF-A0A0M2RVB0-F1
#
_entry.id   AF-A0A0M2RVB0-F1
#
_cell.length_a   1.000
_cell.length_b   1.000
_cell.length_c   1.000
_cell.angle_alpha   90.00
_cell.angle_beta   90.00
_cell.angle_gamma   90.00
#
_symmetry.space_group_name_H-M   'P 1'
#
loop_
_entity.id
_entity.type
_entity.pdbx_description
1 polymer ?
#
loop_
_entity_poly.entity_id
_entity_poly.type
_entity_poly.pdbx_seq_one_letter_code
_entity_poly.pdbx_strand_id
1 'polypeptide(L)'
;MAAPALADRSPQPRALPLREVRTRLTQLVALAELTDTVTVVTRDGDPRPVAAIVPAAAARTAAQTRADAERTAAISAGWARRLEEQRRQSSRRHAAERQALVEALAETWAELDRRAPAGDPALARLRAAHADLLRD
;
A
#
# COMPACT_ATOMS: atom_id res chain seq x y z
N MET A 1 22.26 -24.02 39.38
CA MET A 1 21.34 -23.19 38.58
C MET A 1 21.66 -23.43 37.11
N ALA A 2 21.10 -24.50 36.53
CA ALA A 2 21.33 -24.86 35.13
C ALA A 2 20.16 -24.33 34.29
N ALA A 3 20.46 -23.41 33.39
CA ALA A 3 19.51 -22.98 32.35
C ALA A 3 19.32 -24.14 31.36
N PRO A 4 18.08 -24.48 30.94
CA PRO A 4 17.91 -25.41 29.84
C PRO A 4 18.31 -24.69 28.55
N ALA A 5 19.22 -25.32 27.82
CA ALA A 5 19.68 -24.89 26.51
C ALA A 5 18.49 -24.71 25.57
N LEU A 6 18.45 -23.57 24.87
CA LEU A 6 17.65 -23.39 23.67
C LEU A 6 18.13 -24.43 22.67
N ALA A 7 17.42 -25.55 22.58
CA ALA A 7 17.65 -26.55 21.57
C ALA A 7 17.56 -25.87 20.20
N ASP A 8 18.69 -25.89 19.52
CA ASP A 8 18.91 -25.59 18.13
C ASP A 8 17.77 -26.20 17.30
N ARG A 9 16.76 -25.38 16.96
CA ARG A 9 15.63 -25.80 16.11
C ARG A 9 16.10 -25.82 14.67
N SER A 10 17.01 -26.75 14.37
CA SER A 10 17.14 -27.25 13.01
C SER A 10 15.74 -27.68 12.55
N PRO A 11 15.21 -27.21 11.41
CA PRO A 11 13.92 -27.64 10.90
C PRO A 11 14.07 -29.09 10.45
N GLN A 12 13.96 -30.04 11.39
CA GLN A 12 13.96 -31.45 11.05
C GLN A 12 12.75 -31.70 10.13
N PRO A 13 12.98 -32.17 8.90
CA PRO A 13 11.90 -32.44 7.98
C PRO A 13 10.94 -33.45 8.61
N ARG A 14 9.67 -33.07 8.77
CA ARG A 14 8.67 -33.95 9.38
C ARG A 14 8.26 -34.99 8.34
N ALA A 15 8.56 -36.25 8.58
CA ALA A 15 8.11 -37.34 7.70
C ALA A 15 6.69 -37.79 8.08
N LEU A 16 5.77 -37.80 7.11
CA LEU A 16 4.39 -38.26 7.29
C LEU A 16 3.98 -39.23 6.17
N PRO A 17 3.23 -40.30 6.48
CA PRO A 17 2.74 -41.23 5.47
C PRO A 17 1.65 -40.58 4.60
N LEU A 18 1.56 -40.99 3.34
CA LEU A 18 0.63 -40.43 2.35
C LEU A 18 -0.83 -40.43 2.83
N ARG A 19 -1.28 -41.47 3.55
CA ARG A 19 -2.64 -41.51 4.13
C ARG A 19 -2.92 -40.36 5.10
N GLU A 20 -1.94 -39.96 5.90
CA GLU A 20 -2.08 -38.87 6.87
C GLU A 20 -2.03 -37.51 6.17
N VAL A 21 -1.19 -37.39 5.15
CA VAL A 21 -1.11 -36.17 4.33
C VAL A 21 -2.43 -35.95 3.57
N ARG A 22 -3.05 -36.99 3.01
CA ARG A 22 -4.34 -36.88 2.32
C ARG A 22 -5.46 -36.32 3.19
N THR A 23 -5.46 -36.63 4.48
CA THR A 23 -6.51 -36.17 5.40
C THR A 23 -6.25 -34.77 5.95
N ARG A 24 -4.99 -34.31 5.97
CA ARG A 24 -4.58 -33.02 6.57
C ARG A 24 -3.90 -32.07 5.59
N LEU A 25 -4.02 -32.29 4.28
CA LEU A 25 -3.25 -31.58 3.26
C LEU A 25 -3.34 -30.05 3.42
N THR A 26 -4.55 -29.51 3.52
CA THR A 26 -4.77 -28.06 3.66
C THR A 26 -4.10 -27.49 4.90
N GLN A 27 -4.15 -28.21 6.02
CA GLN A 27 -3.51 -27.80 7.27
C GLN A 27 -1.99 -27.85 7.15
N LEU A 28 -1.44 -28.90 6.52
CA LEU A 28 -0.01 -29.05 6.32
C LEU A 28 0.56 -27.99 5.37
N VAL A 29 -0.18 -27.62 4.32
CA VAL A 29 0.19 -26.53 3.41
C VAL A 29 0.16 -25.19 4.13
N ALA A 30 -0.91 -24.89 4.88
CA ALA A 30 -1.00 -23.65 5.65
C ALA A 30 0.09 -23.55 6.73
N LEU A 31 0.41 -24.67 7.39
CA LEU A 31 1.46 -24.73 8.39
C LEU A 31 2.84 -24.52 7.74
N ALA A 32 3.10 -25.12 6.59
CA ALA A 32 4.35 -24.94 5.86
C ALA A 32 4.63 -23.46 5.57
N GLU A 33 3.63 -22.71 5.09
CA GLU A 33 3.77 -21.26 4.84
C GLU A 33 3.98 -20.45 6.13
N LEU A 34 3.37 -20.84 7.25
CA LEU A 34 3.44 -20.09 8.50
C LEU A 34 4.74 -20.33 9.29
N THR A 35 5.26 -21.56 9.23
CA THR A 35 6.36 -22.01 10.10
C THR A 35 7.61 -22.43 9.33
N ASP A 36 7.68 -22.11 8.03
CA ASP A 36 8.77 -22.50 7.12
C ASP A 36 9.15 -24.01 7.21
N THR A 37 8.15 -24.84 7.53
CA THR A 37 8.39 -26.26 7.84
C THR A 37 8.25 -27.12 6.60
N VAL A 38 9.28 -27.92 6.33
CA VAL A 38 9.27 -28.93 5.27
C VAL A 38 8.66 -30.22 5.80
N THR A 39 7.58 -30.68 5.17
CA THR A 39 6.98 -31.99 5.48
C THR A 39 7.27 -32.96 4.34
N VAL A 40 8.05 -34.01 4.63
CA VAL A 40 8.35 -35.08 3.67
C VAL A 40 7.21 -36.08 3.69
N VAL A 41 6.68 -36.40 2.52
CA VAL A 41 5.62 -37.40 2.33
C VAL A 41 6.29 -38.73 2.01
N THR A 42 5.99 -39.77 2.79
CA THR A 42 6.48 -41.14 2.59
C THR A 42 5.37 -42.04 2.06
N ARG A 43 5.75 -43.18 1.45
CA ARG A 43 4.81 -44.21 1.03
C ARG A 43 4.21 -44.91 2.26
N ASP A 44 2.94 -45.33 2.18
CA ASP A 44 2.29 -46.02 3.29
C ASP A 44 2.99 -47.35 3.59
N GLY A 45 3.50 -47.51 4.82
CA GLY A 45 4.20 -48.73 5.26
C GLY A 45 5.66 -48.85 4.77
N ASP A 46 6.17 -47.86 4.03
CA ASP A 46 7.54 -47.82 3.51
C ASP A 46 8.15 -46.43 3.77
N PRO A 47 9.31 -46.33 4.47
CA PRO A 47 9.94 -45.04 4.76
C PRO A 47 10.45 -44.29 3.52
N ARG A 48 10.35 -44.87 2.32
CA ARG A 48 10.78 -44.22 1.08
C ARG A 48 10.01 -42.89 0.83
N PRO A 49 10.72 -41.76 0.65
CA PRO A 49 10.11 -40.48 0.35
C PRO A 49 9.55 -40.46 -1.07
N VAL A 50 8.37 -39.85 -1.25
CA VAL A 50 7.67 -39.74 -2.54
C VAL A 50 7.34 -38.29 -2.93
N ALA A 51 7.21 -37.38 -1.96
CA ALA A 51 6.98 -35.96 -2.20
C ALA A 51 7.42 -35.12 -0.99
N ALA A 52 7.38 -33.80 -1.13
CA ALA A 52 7.55 -32.87 -0.01
C ALA A 52 6.55 -31.71 -0.14
N ILE A 53 6.03 -31.26 1.00
CA ILE A 53 5.28 -30.00 1.14
C ILE A 53 6.27 -28.98 1.69
N VAL A 54 6.47 -27.91 0.93
CA VAL A 54 7.44 -26.83 1.22
C VAL A 54 6.74 -25.48 1.10
N PRO A 55 7.25 -24.43 1.75
CA PRO A 55 6.80 -23.06 1.53
C PRO A 55 6.99 -22.67 0.06
N ALA A 56 6.05 -21.92 -0.50
CA ALA A 56 6.08 -21.49 -1.90
C ALA A 56 7.32 -20.65 -2.21
N ALA A 57 7.82 -19.87 -1.26
CA ALA A 57 9.07 -19.12 -1.42
C ALA A 57 10.29 -20.03 -1.59
N ALA A 58 10.32 -21.18 -0.90
CA ALA A 58 11.40 -22.16 -0.98
C ALA A 58 11.30 -23.04 -2.25
N ALA A 59 10.10 -23.21 -2.82
CA ALA A 59 9.88 -23.94 -4.07
C ALA A 59 10.13 -23.11 -5.33
N ARG A 60 10.10 -21.77 -5.23
CA ARG A 60 10.29 -20.88 -6.37
C ARG A 60 11.74 -20.92 -6.83
N THR A 61 11.93 -21.01 -8.15
CA THR A 61 13.25 -20.84 -8.74
C THR A 61 13.69 -19.38 -8.61
N ALA A 62 15.01 -19.15 -8.56
CA ALA A 62 15.56 -17.79 -8.53
C ALA A 62 15.13 -16.95 -9.76
N ALA A 63 14.81 -17.59 -10.87
CA ALA A 63 14.27 -16.94 -12.07
C ALA A 63 12.81 -16.49 -11.88
N GLN A 64 11.98 -17.33 -11.26
CA GLN A 64 10.58 -17.01 -10.93
C GLN A 64 10.52 -15.82 -9.97
N THR A 65 11.32 -15.82 -8.90
CA THR A 65 11.37 -14.74 -7.92
C THR A 65 11.80 -13.41 -8.55
N ARG A 66 12.78 -13.44 -9.47
CA ARG A 66 13.21 -12.23 -10.21
C ARG A 66 12.10 -11.70 -11.12
N ALA A 67 11.45 -12.57 -11.88
CA ALA A 67 10.35 -12.18 -12.76
C ALA A 67 9.16 -11.58 -11.98
N ASP A 68 8.83 -12.15 -10.83
CA ASP A 68 7.77 -11.62 -9.95
C ASP A 68 8.13 -10.25 -9.36
N ALA A 69 9.40 -10.07 -8.96
CA ALA A 69 9.90 -8.80 -8.46
C ALA A 69 9.90 -7.71 -9.55
N GLU A 70 10.36 -8.03 -10.75
CA GLU A 70 10.33 -7.13 -11.92
C GLU A 70 8.90 -6.75 -12.29
N ARG A 71 7.97 -7.73 -12.29
CA ARG A 71 6.54 -7.47 -12.53
C ARG A 71 5.95 -6.54 -11.48
N THR A 72 6.26 -6.78 -10.21
CA THR A 72 5.79 -5.94 -9.10
C THR A 72 6.35 -4.52 -9.21
N ALA A 73 7.63 -4.37 -9.55
CA ALA A 73 8.27 -3.08 -9.78
C ALA A 73 7.65 -2.32 -10.96
N ALA A 74 7.34 -3.01 -12.07
CA ALA A 74 6.68 -2.41 -13.22
C ALA A 74 5.27 -1.91 -12.87
N ILE A 75 4.50 -2.71 -12.11
CA ILE A 75 3.16 -2.34 -11.66
C ILE A 75 3.23 -1.14 -10.70
N SER A 76 4.12 -1.16 -9.70
CA SER A 76 4.25 -0.07 -8.73
C SER A 76 4.70 1.23 -9.40
N ALA A 77 5.64 1.18 -10.34
CA ALA A 77 6.03 2.33 -11.16
C ALA A 77 4.87 2.87 -12.00
N GLY A 78 4.03 1.99 -12.56
CA GLY A 78 2.81 2.38 -13.26
C GLY A 78 1.81 3.12 -12.37
N TRP A 79 1.60 2.63 -11.14
CA TRP A 79 0.73 3.30 -10.17
C TRP A 79 1.30 4.64 -9.69
N ALA A 80 2.59 4.71 -9.38
CA ALA A 80 3.25 5.94 -8.96
C ALA A 80 3.08 7.05 -10.00
N ARG A 81 3.27 6.72 -11.29
CA ARG A 81 3.06 7.68 -12.39
C ARG A 81 1.62 8.16 -12.49
N ARG A 82 0.64 7.26 -12.36
CA ARG A 82 -0.78 7.65 -12.41
C ARG A 82 -1.20 8.52 -11.23
N LEU A 83 -0.70 8.21 -10.03
CA LEU A 83 -0.96 9.02 -8.84
C LEU A 83 -0.37 10.42 -8.97
N GLU A 84 0.85 10.52 -9.48
CA GLU A 84 1.50 11.81 -9.72
C GLU A 84 0.75 12.63 -10.79
N GLU A 85 0.30 12.00 -11.87
CA GLU A 85 -0.51 12.68 -12.88
C GLU A 85 -1.84 13.17 -12.30
N GLN A 86 -2.54 12.34 -11.52
CA GLN A 86 -3.78 12.73 -10.84
C GLN A 86 -3.53 13.88 -9.86
N ARG A 87 -2.42 13.85 -9.12
CA ARG A 87 -2.02 14.94 -8.22
C ARG A 87 -1.81 16.24 -9.00
N ARG A 88 -1.05 16.21 -10.11
CA ARG A 88 -0.81 17.37 -10.96
C ARG A 88 -2.10 17.94 -11.53
N GLN A 89 -2.99 17.08 -12.03
CA GLN A 89 -4.29 17.50 -12.55
C GLN A 89 -5.14 18.15 -11.46
N SER A 90 -5.20 17.55 -10.28
CA SER A 90 -5.92 18.10 -9.13
C SER A 90 -5.36 19.46 -8.70
N SER A 91 -4.04 19.59 -8.60
CA SER A 91 -3.39 20.86 -8.24
C SER A 91 -3.65 21.96 -9.27
N ARG A 92 -3.59 21.64 -10.57
CA ARG A 92 -3.92 22.60 -11.64
C ARG A 92 -5.38 23.05 -11.56
N ARG A 93 -6.30 22.09 -11.37
CA ARG A 93 -7.72 22.38 -11.22
C ARG A 93 -7.99 23.27 -10.01
N HIS A 94 -7.41 22.94 -8.87
CA HIS A 94 -7.57 23.73 -7.65
C HIS A 94 -6.97 25.14 -7.80
N ALA A 95 -5.81 25.27 -8.47
CA ALA A 95 -5.25 26.58 -8.77
C ALA A 95 -6.18 27.41 -9.66
N ALA A 96 -6.76 26.81 -10.71
CA ALA A 96 -7.72 27.49 -11.59
C ALA A 96 -9.01 27.88 -10.85
N GLU A 97 -9.55 26.99 -10.01
CA GLU A 97 -10.73 27.27 -9.19
C GLU A 97 -10.48 28.43 -8.21
N ARG A 98 -9.31 28.45 -7.54
CA ARG A 98 -8.92 29.57 -6.67
C ARG A 98 -8.80 30.87 -7.45
N GLN A 99 -8.16 30.85 -8.61
CA GLN A 99 -8.00 32.04 -9.44
C GLN A 99 -9.37 32.61 -9.86
N ALA A 100 -10.30 31.76 -10.30
CA ALA A 100 -11.65 32.18 -10.66
C ALA A 100 -12.42 32.79 -9.46
N LEU A 101 -12.23 32.26 -8.26
CA LEU A 101 -12.83 32.81 -7.03
C LEU A 101 -12.24 34.19 -6.68
N VAL A 102 -10.92 34.35 -6.80
CA VAL A 102 -10.25 35.64 -6.56
C VAL A 102 -10.73 36.70 -7.56
N GLU A 103 -10.86 36.34 -8.84
CA GLU A 103 -11.39 37.22 -9.88
C GLU A 103 -12.85 37.63 -9.59
N ALA A 104 -13.73 36.69 -9.24
CA ALA A 104 -15.12 36.99 -8.88
C ALA A 104 -15.23 37.88 -7.62
N LEU A 105 -14.36 37.69 -6.63
CA LEU A 105 -14.28 38.55 -5.45
C LEU A 105 -13.83 39.97 -5.83
N ALA A 106 -12.84 40.10 -6.70
CA ALA A 106 -12.37 41.40 -7.18
C ALA A 106 -13.48 42.15 -7.94
N GLU A 107 -14.23 41.47 -8.80
CA GLU A 107 -15.40 42.04 -9.49
C GLU A 107 -16.48 42.51 -8.51
N THR A 108 -16.76 41.71 -7.47
CA THR A 108 -17.73 42.06 -6.43
C THR A 108 -17.29 43.31 -5.67
N TRP A 109 -16.01 43.41 -5.30
CA TRP A 109 -15.45 44.60 -4.65
C TRP A 109 -15.56 45.84 -5.55
N ALA A 110 -15.27 45.70 -6.85
CA ALA A 110 -15.39 46.79 -7.80
C ALA A 110 -16.84 47.29 -7.93
N GLU A 111 -17.83 46.39 -7.89
CA GLU A 111 -19.24 46.78 -7.91
C GLU A 111 -19.70 47.43 -6.60
N LEU A 112 -19.20 46.96 -5.45
CA LEU A 112 -19.44 47.60 -4.16
C LEU A 112 -18.85 49.02 -4.13
N ASP A 113 -17.61 49.19 -4.58
CA ASP A 113 -16.94 50.49 -4.66
C ASP A 113 -17.70 51.47 -5.59
N ARG A 114 -18.35 50.96 -6.64
CA ARG A 114 -19.17 51.76 -7.58
C ARG A 114 -20.48 52.24 -6.95
N ARG A 115 -21.10 51.43 -6.10
CA ARG A 115 -22.43 51.72 -5.52
C ARG A 115 -22.37 52.37 -4.14
N ALA A 116 -21.25 52.22 -3.43
CA ALA A 116 -21.11 52.74 -2.08
C ALA A 116 -20.95 54.27 -2.09
N PRO A 117 -21.52 54.98 -1.10
CA PRO A 117 -21.22 56.39 -0.90
C PRO A 117 -19.73 56.58 -0.56
N ALA A 118 -19.16 57.69 -1.04
CA ALA A 118 -17.75 58.01 -0.81
C ALA A 118 -17.43 58.03 0.70
N GLY A 119 -16.49 57.18 1.12
CA GLY A 119 -16.03 57.11 2.51
C GLY A 119 -16.84 56.20 3.43
N ASP A 120 -17.62 55.23 2.92
CA ASP A 120 -18.39 54.29 3.74
C ASP A 120 -17.50 53.51 4.75
N PRO A 121 -17.64 53.75 6.07
CA PRO A 121 -16.84 53.11 7.09
C PRO A 121 -17.19 51.63 7.33
N ALA A 122 -18.35 51.15 6.87
CA ALA A 122 -18.70 49.74 6.89
C ALA A 122 -17.93 48.97 5.81
N LEU A 123 -17.84 49.53 4.60
CA LEU A 123 -17.07 48.98 3.49
C LEU A 123 -15.56 48.93 3.83
N ALA A 124 -15.04 49.99 4.45
CA ALA A 124 -13.65 50.03 4.91
C ALA A 124 -13.32 48.93 5.94
N ARG A 125 -14.22 48.68 6.90
CA ARG A 125 -14.07 47.59 7.89
C ARG A 125 -14.15 46.21 7.24
N LEU A 126 -15.07 46.02 6.29
CA LEU A 126 -15.21 44.76 5.57
C LEU A 126 -13.95 44.44 4.76
N ARG A 127 -13.33 45.45 4.15
CA ARG A 127 -12.08 45.32 3.39
C ARG A 127 -10.90 44.99 4.30
N ALA A 128 -10.82 45.63 5.46
CA ALA A 128 -9.81 45.31 6.48
C ALA A 128 -9.95 43.86 6.99
N ALA A 129 -11.18 43.36 7.11
CA ALA A 129 -11.45 41.99 7.56
C ALA A 129 -11.14 40.89 6.52
N HIS A 130 -11.10 41.23 5.23
CA HIS A 130 -10.81 40.29 4.12
C HIS A 130 -9.47 40.56 3.43
N ALA A 131 -8.61 41.38 4.04
CA ALA A 131 -7.33 41.78 3.46
C ALA A 131 -6.34 40.61 3.29
N ASP A 132 -6.52 39.55 4.07
CA ASP A 132 -5.81 38.28 4.00
C ASP A 132 -6.20 37.45 2.78
N LEU A 133 -7.46 37.50 2.35
CA LEU A 133 -7.95 36.81 1.14
C LEU A 133 -7.55 37.50 -0.17
N LEU A 134 -7.11 38.76 -0.08
CA LEU A 134 -6.64 39.58 -1.22
C LEU A 134 -5.11 39.63 -1.32
N ARG A 135 -4.38 38.97 -0.40
CA ARG A 135 -2.93 38.82 -0.46
C ARG A 135 -2.60 37.39 -0.87
N ASP A 136 -1.84 37.25 -1.95
CA ASP A 136 -1.25 35.98 -2.42
C ASP A 136 -0.37 35.31 -1.35
#